data_AF-A0A9E1VCH9-F1
#
_entry.id   AF-A0A9E1VCH9-F1
#
_cell.length_a   1.000
_cell.length_b   1.000
_cell.length_c   1.000
_cell.angle_alpha   90.00
_cell.angle_beta   90.00
_cell.angle_gamma   90.00
#
_symmetry.space_group_name_H-M   'P 1'
#
loop_
_entity.id
_entity.type
_entity.pdbx_description
1 polymer ?
#
loop_
_entity_poly.entity_id
_entity_poly.type
_entity_poly.pdbx_seq_one_letter_code
_entity_poly.pdbx_strand_id
1 'polypeptide(L)'
;LEALLAFQCMAPRADRPTRRVVLFGNGGGTSVLATDFFARQNLSIDPLADEALEALEALDLPPGTSVVNPIDTPVNTLQAQEGRIAGAILDAVYTTSAPDAIVMHLNLAAFLGRGPIDPMDNLINAAVSVQTKFPGQAHFMLVLRSDGDPDLEESKRTYRARALDAGIPVYDELANAAMALTAIRHVEEHLDNI
;
A
#
# COMPACT_ATOMS: atom_id res chain seq x y z
N LEU A 1 -18.11 -2.29 7.42
CA LEU A 1 -17.81 -3.09 6.23
C LEU A 1 -16.31 -3.34 6.12
N GLU A 2 -15.48 -2.30 6.29
CA GLU A 2 -14.01 -2.39 6.15
C GLU A 2 -13.35 -3.52 6.94
N ALA A 3 -13.69 -3.67 8.23
CA ALA A 3 -13.12 -4.72 9.07
C ALA A 3 -13.42 -6.13 8.54
N LEU A 4 -14.60 -6.38 7.99
CA LEU A 4 -14.99 -7.71 7.50
C LEU A 4 -14.11 -8.14 6.32
N LEU A 5 -13.86 -7.23 5.39
CA LEU A 5 -12.97 -7.50 4.25
C LEU A 5 -11.54 -7.76 4.72
N ALA A 6 -11.07 -6.99 5.69
CA ALA A 6 -9.75 -7.20 6.29
C ALA A 6 -9.62 -8.61 6.88
N PHE A 7 -10.57 -9.06 7.71
CA PHE A 7 -10.55 -10.39 8.31
C PHE A 7 -10.82 -11.53 7.33
N GLN A 8 -11.46 -11.26 6.19
CA GLN A 8 -11.61 -12.25 5.12
C GLN A 8 -10.28 -12.50 4.40
N CYS A 9 -9.44 -11.46 4.26
CA CYS A 9 -8.22 -11.52 3.48
C CYS A 9 -6.94 -11.74 4.32
N MET A 10 -6.94 -11.31 5.58
CA MET A 10 -5.74 -11.26 6.42
C MET A 10 -5.96 -12.00 7.74
N ALA A 11 -4.96 -12.74 8.17
CA ALA A 11 -4.95 -13.43 9.46
C ALA A 11 -4.34 -12.53 10.54
N PRO A 12 -5.08 -12.20 11.62
CA PRO A 12 -4.53 -11.47 12.76
C PRO A 12 -3.35 -12.21 13.43
N ARG A 13 -2.35 -11.45 13.92
CA ARG A 13 -1.15 -11.96 14.60
C ARG A 13 -1.11 -11.53 16.07
N ALA A 14 -1.02 -12.47 16.99
CA ALA A 14 -1.04 -12.17 18.43
C ALA A 14 0.30 -11.60 18.95
N ASP A 15 1.41 -12.09 18.42
CA ASP A 15 2.78 -11.76 18.83
C ASP A 15 3.25 -10.38 18.36
N ARG A 16 2.62 -9.84 17.32
CA ARG A 16 2.98 -8.55 16.73
C ARG A 16 1.75 -7.75 16.29
N PRO A 17 1.10 -7.05 17.24
CA PRO A 17 -0.01 -6.17 16.92
C PRO A 17 0.40 -5.04 15.98
N THR A 18 -0.46 -4.76 15.01
CA THR A 18 -0.19 -3.85 13.91
C THR A 18 -0.13 -2.41 14.36
N ARG A 19 1.05 -1.79 14.28
CA ARG A 19 1.23 -0.37 14.62
C ARG A 19 1.99 0.39 13.54
N ARG A 20 3.10 -0.16 13.06
CA ARG A 20 3.99 0.51 12.11
C ARG A 20 3.53 0.27 10.69
N VAL A 21 3.10 1.34 10.02
CA VAL A 21 2.57 1.28 8.66
C VAL A 21 3.48 2.03 7.70
N VAL A 22 3.79 1.40 6.57
CA VAL A 22 4.42 2.08 5.43
C VAL A 22 3.35 2.42 4.40
N LEU A 23 3.28 3.68 4.02
CA LEU A 23 2.43 4.14 2.91
C LEU A 23 3.26 4.22 1.64
N PHE A 24 2.72 3.73 0.53
CA PHE A 24 3.40 3.73 -0.77
C PHE A 24 2.42 4.07 -1.90
N GLY A 25 2.78 4.98 -2.81
CA GLY A 25 2.07 5.17 -4.08
C GLY A 25 2.07 6.62 -4.57
N ASN A 26 1.07 7.01 -5.39
CA ASN A 26 1.04 8.33 -6.05
C ASN A 26 0.05 9.31 -5.41
N GLY A 27 0.04 9.38 -4.08
CA GLY A 27 -0.95 10.13 -3.30
C GLY A 27 -0.69 11.63 -3.16
N GLY A 28 0.55 12.10 -3.34
CA GLY A 28 0.91 13.50 -3.12
C GLY A 28 0.46 13.98 -1.74
N GLY A 29 -0.18 15.15 -1.70
CA GLY A 29 -0.76 15.73 -0.47
C GLY A 29 -1.83 14.87 0.22
N THR A 30 -2.41 13.88 -0.47
CA THR A 30 -3.32 12.90 0.16
C THR A 30 -2.59 12.05 1.18
N SER A 31 -1.32 11.72 0.92
CA SER A 31 -0.48 10.93 1.83
C SER A 31 -0.18 11.69 3.12
N VAL A 32 -0.03 13.01 3.07
CA VAL A 32 0.18 13.86 4.27
C VAL A 32 -1.06 13.88 5.15
N LEU A 33 -2.24 14.12 4.57
CA LEU A 33 -3.51 14.08 5.33
C LEU A 33 -3.80 12.68 5.89
N ALA A 34 -3.39 11.64 5.16
CA ALA A 34 -3.49 10.27 5.64
C ALA A 34 -2.62 10.05 6.88
N THR A 35 -1.39 10.57 6.93
CA THR A 35 -0.52 10.44 8.12
C THR A 35 -1.21 10.91 9.41
N ASP A 36 -1.87 12.07 9.38
CA ASP A 36 -2.63 12.57 10.53
C ASP A 36 -3.80 11.65 10.92
N PHE A 37 -4.48 11.08 9.91
CA PHE A 37 -5.58 10.16 10.15
C PHE A 37 -5.10 8.84 10.76
N PHE A 38 -4.02 8.26 10.25
CA PHE A 38 -3.41 7.04 10.79
C PHE A 38 -2.93 7.26 12.23
N ALA A 39 -2.29 8.39 12.51
CA ALA A 39 -1.85 8.75 13.85
C ALA A 39 -3.02 8.80 14.85
N ARG A 40 -4.18 9.39 14.46
CA ARG A 40 -5.40 9.40 15.30
C ARG A 40 -5.96 8.01 15.58
N GLN A 41 -5.65 7.02 14.74
CA GLN A 41 -6.01 5.62 14.96
C GLN A 41 -4.97 4.85 15.77
N ASN A 42 -3.91 5.51 16.27
CA ASN A 42 -2.72 4.90 16.90
C ASN A 42 -1.94 3.96 15.94
N LEU A 43 -1.96 4.27 14.64
CA LEU A 43 -1.09 3.65 13.64
C LEU A 43 0.02 4.66 13.32
N SER A 44 1.27 4.22 13.37
CA SER A 44 2.43 5.09 13.15
C SER A 44 2.92 5.02 11.72
N ILE A 45 3.17 6.20 11.14
CA ILE A 45 3.86 6.38 9.85
C ILE A 45 5.26 6.90 10.19
N ASP A 46 6.03 6.08 10.89
CA ASP A 46 7.36 6.45 11.35
C ASP A 46 8.35 6.50 10.19
N PRO A 47 9.43 7.29 10.29
CA PRO A 47 10.52 7.25 9.32
C PRO A 47 11.04 5.82 9.11
N LEU A 48 11.41 5.51 7.86
CA LEU A 48 12.05 4.24 7.55
C LEU A 48 13.44 4.18 8.19
N ALA A 49 13.93 2.97 8.46
CA ALA A 49 15.29 2.76 8.94
C ALA A 49 16.32 3.23 7.90
N ASP A 50 17.52 3.60 8.35
CA ASP A 50 18.58 4.09 7.46
C ASP A 50 18.92 3.08 6.36
N GLU A 51 18.96 1.78 6.69
CA GLU A 51 19.22 0.71 5.72
C GLU A 51 18.13 0.63 4.63
N ALA A 52 16.89 0.99 4.97
CA ALA A 52 15.79 1.03 4.02
C ALA A 52 15.89 2.25 3.10
N LEU A 53 16.26 3.40 3.66
CA LEU A 53 16.49 4.62 2.90
C LEU A 53 17.63 4.42 1.91
N GLU A 54 18.75 3.86 2.35
CA GLU A 54 19.89 3.52 1.47
C GLU A 54 19.48 2.58 0.33
N ALA A 55 18.70 1.54 0.65
CA ALA A 55 18.20 0.60 -0.36
C ALA A 55 17.25 1.25 -1.37
N LEU A 56 16.40 2.18 -0.94
CA LEU A 56 15.48 2.92 -1.79
C LEU A 56 16.21 3.98 -2.64
N GLU A 57 17.19 4.67 -2.07
CA GLU A 57 18.04 5.63 -2.78
C GLU A 57 18.88 4.95 -3.86
N ALA A 58 19.37 3.72 -3.60
CA ALA A 58 20.09 2.92 -4.58
C ALA A 58 19.26 2.51 -5.81
N LEU A 59 17.93 2.66 -5.76
CA LEU A 59 17.06 2.44 -6.94
C LEU A 59 17.14 3.57 -7.97
N ASP A 60 17.81 4.69 -7.65
CA ASP A 60 17.98 5.85 -8.54
C ASP A 60 16.63 6.32 -9.14
N LEU A 61 15.64 6.47 -8.25
CA LEU A 61 14.27 6.78 -8.67
C LEU A 61 14.19 8.17 -9.33
N PRO A 62 13.30 8.37 -10.31
CA PRO A 62 13.18 9.64 -10.99
C PRO A 62 12.94 10.83 -10.04
N PRO A 63 13.40 12.04 -10.41
CA PRO A 63 13.21 13.24 -9.61
C PRO A 63 11.74 13.51 -9.25
N GLY A 64 11.53 14.02 -8.04
CA GLY A 64 10.19 14.26 -7.48
C GLY A 64 9.62 13.06 -6.71
N THR A 65 10.33 11.95 -6.64
CA THR A 65 10.00 10.82 -5.76
C THR A 65 10.47 11.10 -4.34
N SER A 66 9.60 10.86 -3.35
CA SER A 66 9.94 10.83 -1.93
C SER A 66 10.16 9.39 -1.49
N VAL A 67 11.34 9.08 -0.94
CA VAL A 67 11.71 7.75 -0.45
C VAL A 67 11.58 7.59 1.07
N VAL A 68 11.22 8.66 1.80
CA VAL A 68 10.84 8.57 3.22
C VAL A 68 9.42 8.04 3.36
N ASN A 69 8.95 7.69 4.55
CA ASN A 69 7.56 7.26 4.78
C ASN A 69 6.66 8.49 5.02
N PRO A 70 5.60 8.74 4.24
CA PRO A 70 5.09 7.99 3.07
C PRO A 70 5.98 8.02 1.83
N ILE A 71 6.15 6.86 1.19
CA ILE A 71 6.86 6.72 -0.09
C ILE A 71 5.93 7.25 -1.18
N ASP A 72 6.16 8.49 -1.61
CA ASP A 72 5.36 9.17 -2.63
C ASP A 72 6.07 9.11 -3.98
N THR A 73 5.55 8.27 -4.87
CA THR A 73 6.06 8.06 -6.23
C THR A 73 5.09 8.69 -7.22
N PRO A 74 5.45 9.82 -7.85
CA PRO A 74 4.59 10.43 -8.85
C PRO A 74 4.40 9.49 -10.07
N VAL A 75 3.39 9.79 -10.90
CA VAL A 75 2.98 8.90 -11.99
C VAL A 75 4.11 8.57 -12.97
N ASN A 76 4.98 9.54 -13.29
CA ASN A 76 6.15 9.30 -14.15
C ASN A 76 7.11 8.26 -13.55
N THR A 77 7.30 8.26 -12.23
CA THR A 77 8.07 7.24 -11.53
C THR A 77 7.37 5.90 -11.62
N LEU A 78 6.07 5.82 -11.32
CA LEU A 78 5.31 4.57 -11.43
C LEU A 78 5.16 4.06 -12.87
N GLN A 79 5.40 4.89 -13.89
CA GLN A 79 5.48 4.46 -15.29
C GLN A 79 6.88 3.98 -15.69
N ALA A 80 7.92 4.29 -14.90
CA ALA A 80 9.26 3.82 -15.17
C ALA A 80 9.28 2.28 -15.18
N GLN A 81 10.00 1.73 -16.15
CA GLN A 81 10.07 0.28 -16.38
C GLN A 81 8.68 -0.36 -16.52
N GLU A 82 7.70 0.39 -17.02
CA GLU A 82 6.30 0.00 -17.18
C GLU A 82 5.62 -0.39 -15.85
N GLY A 83 6.04 0.19 -14.71
CA GLY A 83 5.46 -0.12 -13.39
C GLY A 83 6.20 -1.18 -12.60
N ARG A 84 7.21 -1.83 -13.18
CA ARG A 84 8.03 -2.84 -12.47
C ARG A 84 8.85 -2.25 -11.32
N ILE A 85 9.09 -0.93 -11.35
CA ILE A 85 9.79 -0.24 -10.25
C ILE A 85 9.08 -0.37 -8.90
N ALA A 86 7.75 -0.51 -8.89
CA ALA A 86 6.99 -0.71 -7.66
C ALA A 86 7.37 -2.03 -6.95
N GLY A 87 7.69 -3.08 -7.71
CA GLY A 87 8.18 -4.34 -7.15
C GLY A 87 9.52 -4.15 -6.44
N ALA A 88 10.44 -3.38 -7.02
CA ALA A 88 11.74 -3.09 -6.41
C ALA A 88 11.62 -2.25 -5.13
N ILE A 89 10.72 -1.25 -5.12
CA ILE A 89 10.43 -0.44 -3.93
C ILE A 89 9.86 -1.33 -2.81
N LEU A 90 8.86 -2.16 -3.14
CA LEU A 90 8.26 -3.08 -2.17
C LEU A 90 9.29 -4.08 -1.64
N ASP A 91 10.12 -4.66 -2.52
CA ASP A 91 11.22 -5.54 -2.12
C ASP A 91 12.19 -4.88 -1.13
N ALA A 92 12.58 -3.63 -1.39
CA ALA A 92 13.44 -2.87 -0.49
C ALA A 92 12.78 -2.70 0.88
N VAL A 93 11.52 -2.24 0.93
CA VAL A 93 10.77 -2.03 2.18
C VAL A 93 10.61 -3.33 2.98
N TYR A 94 10.20 -4.42 2.35
CA TYR A 94 10.01 -5.71 3.03
C TYR A 94 11.34 -6.27 3.59
N THR A 95 12.44 -6.06 2.88
CA THR A 95 13.75 -6.60 3.27
C THR A 95 14.40 -5.82 4.42
N THR A 96 14.09 -4.53 4.55
CA THR A 96 14.87 -3.60 5.40
C THR A 96 14.07 -2.97 6.54
N SER A 97 12.76 -2.79 6.39
CA SER A 97 11.96 -1.98 7.34
C SER A 97 11.08 -2.81 8.30
N ALA A 98 10.89 -4.11 8.04
CA ALA A 98 10.01 -4.99 8.81
C ALA A 98 8.68 -4.33 9.27
N PRO A 99 7.88 -3.75 8.33
CA PRO A 99 6.64 -3.08 8.68
C PRO A 99 5.62 -4.07 9.24
N ASP A 100 4.66 -3.56 10.03
CA ASP A 100 3.53 -4.39 10.44
C ASP A 100 2.47 -4.43 9.34
N ALA A 101 2.29 -3.31 8.63
CA ALA A 101 1.45 -3.22 7.46
C ALA A 101 2.04 -2.32 6.37
N ILE A 102 1.67 -2.58 5.12
CA ILE A 102 1.90 -1.70 3.97
C ILE A 102 0.56 -1.38 3.34
N VAL A 103 0.32 -0.10 3.08
CA VAL A 103 -0.85 0.37 2.35
C VAL A 103 -0.39 1.01 1.04
N MET A 104 -0.63 0.31 -0.06
CA MET A 104 -0.34 0.81 -1.40
C MET A 104 -1.53 1.61 -1.92
N HIS A 105 -1.35 2.91 -2.15
CA HIS A 105 -2.41 3.82 -2.62
C HIS A 105 -2.16 4.27 -4.06
N LEU A 106 -3.07 3.86 -4.94
CA LEU A 106 -3.07 4.24 -6.34
C LEU A 106 -4.26 5.16 -6.64
N ASN A 107 -3.97 6.43 -6.94
CA ASN A 107 -4.96 7.33 -7.51
C ASN A 107 -5.01 7.11 -9.02
N LEU A 108 -6.02 6.37 -9.48
CA LEU A 108 -6.20 5.96 -10.88
C LEU A 108 -6.40 7.16 -11.81
N ALA A 109 -7.16 8.17 -11.35
CA ALA A 109 -7.40 9.39 -12.13
C ALA A 109 -6.12 10.15 -12.45
N ALA A 110 -5.08 10.04 -11.62
CA ALA A 110 -3.80 10.69 -11.87
C ALA A 110 -3.04 10.10 -13.07
N PHE A 111 -3.34 8.86 -13.47
CA PHE A 111 -2.71 8.21 -14.64
C PHE A 111 -3.35 8.64 -15.97
N LEU A 112 -4.59 9.17 -15.95
CA LEU A 112 -5.28 9.59 -17.17
C LEU A 112 -4.50 10.70 -17.90
N GLY A 113 -4.31 10.51 -19.20
CA GLY A 113 -3.61 11.47 -20.07
C GLY A 113 -2.11 11.61 -19.80
N ARG A 114 -1.52 10.78 -18.93
CA ARG A 114 -0.08 10.83 -18.60
C ARG A 114 0.76 9.95 -19.51
N GLY A 115 0.67 10.16 -20.82
CA GLY A 115 1.49 9.43 -21.80
C GLY A 115 0.94 8.05 -22.16
N PRO A 116 1.66 7.29 -23.02
CA PRO A 116 1.11 6.09 -23.66
C PRO A 116 1.26 4.81 -22.82
N ILE A 117 2.02 4.86 -21.72
CA ILE A 117 2.33 3.69 -20.89
C ILE A 117 1.29 3.61 -19.78
N ASP A 118 0.51 2.53 -19.78
CA ASP A 118 -0.33 2.16 -18.65
C ASP A 118 0.42 1.15 -17.75
N PRO A 119 0.86 1.55 -16.54
CA PRO A 119 1.61 0.66 -15.65
C PRO A 119 0.70 -0.21 -14.78
N MET A 120 -0.62 -0.03 -14.82
CA MET A 120 -1.54 -0.55 -13.80
C MET A 120 -1.47 -2.06 -13.66
N ASP A 121 -1.40 -2.80 -14.76
CA ASP A 121 -1.27 -4.27 -14.70
C ASP A 121 -0.01 -4.71 -13.95
N ASN A 122 1.11 -4.04 -14.17
CA ASN A 122 2.37 -4.35 -13.49
C ASN A 122 2.37 -3.90 -12.04
N LEU A 123 1.71 -2.79 -11.70
CA LEU A 123 1.54 -2.34 -10.32
C LEU A 123 0.70 -3.34 -9.51
N ILE A 124 -0.41 -3.84 -10.08
CA ILE A 124 -1.22 -4.88 -9.44
C ILE A 124 -0.44 -6.19 -9.35
N ASN A 125 0.30 -6.57 -10.38
CA ASN A 125 1.16 -7.76 -10.33
C ASN A 125 2.25 -7.64 -9.27
N ALA A 126 2.83 -6.45 -9.05
CA ALA A 126 3.80 -6.21 -7.99
C ALA A 126 3.17 -6.41 -6.59
N ALA A 127 1.97 -5.87 -6.36
CA ALA A 127 1.22 -6.07 -5.13
C ALA A 127 0.92 -7.56 -4.85
N VAL A 128 0.50 -8.32 -5.87
CA VAL A 128 0.24 -9.77 -5.73
C VAL A 128 1.54 -10.55 -5.50
N SER A 129 2.59 -10.22 -6.24
CA SER A 129 3.86 -10.94 -6.20
C SER A 129 4.59 -10.74 -4.86
N VAL A 130 4.50 -9.55 -4.26
CA VAL A 130 5.18 -9.30 -2.98
C VAL A 130 4.56 -10.12 -1.83
N GLN A 131 3.24 -10.31 -1.82
CA GLN A 131 2.56 -11.16 -0.83
C GLN A 131 2.97 -12.64 -0.97
N THR A 132 3.22 -13.10 -2.20
CA THR A 132 3.71 -14.45 -2.45
C THR A 132 5.17 -14.61 -2.03
N LYS A 133 5.98 -13.56 -2.22
CA LYS A 133 7.42 -13.56 -1.91
C LYS A 133 7.71 -13.43 -0.40
N PHE A 134 6.89 -12.69 0.33
CA PHE A 134 7.06 -12.41 1.76
C PHE A 134 5.82 -12.78 2.59
N PRO A 135 5.42 -14.07 2.59
CA PRO A 135 4.17 -14.50 3.20
C PRO A 135 4.17 -14.23 4.71
N GLY A 136 3.12 -13.55 5.20
CA GLY A 136 2.91 -13.28 6.62
C GLY A 136 3.80 -12.19 7.24
N GLN A 137 4.74 -11.62 6.48
CA GLN A 137 5.69 -10.64 7.01
C GLN A 137 5.04 -9.28 7.29
N ALA A 138 4.02 -8.86 6.53
CA ALA A 138 3.26 -7.65 6.80
C ALA A 138 1.82 -7.83 6.31
N HIS A 139 0.87 -7.14 6.94
CA HIS A 139 -0.45 -6.97 6.34
C HIS A 139 -0.30 -6.08 5.11
N PHE A 140 -0.86 -6.49 3.97
CA PHE A 140 -0.78 -5.70 2.74
C PHE A 140 -2.18 -5.30 2.32
N MET A 141 -2.39 -4.01 2.07
CA MET A 141 -3.66 -3.47 1.59
C MET A 141 -3.47 -2.63 0.34
N LEU A 142 -4.45 -2.67 -0.55
CA LEU A 142 -4.49 -1.80 -1.71
C LEU A 142 -5.60 -0.75 -1.53
N VAL A 143 -5.31 0.49 -1.90
CA VAL A 143 -6.31 1.56 -1.99
C VAL A 143 -6.33 2.05 -3.43
N LEU A 144 -7.45 1.81 -4.12
CA LEU A 144 -7.66 2.22 -5.50
C LEU A 144 -8.63 3.39 -5.52
N ARG A 145 -8.09 4.61 -5.57
CA ARG A 145 -8.89 5.83 -5.62
C ARG A 145 -9.21 6.19 -7.07
N SER A 146 -10.46 6.57 -7.31
CA SER A 146 -11.00 7.02 -8.58
C SER A 146 -11.95 8.20 -8.32
N ASP A 147 -12.23 9.00 -9.34
CA ASP A 147 -13.12 10.16 -9.27
C ASP A 147 -14.54 9.88 -9.81
N GLY A 148 -14.84 8.60 -10.08
CA GLY A 148 -16.14 8.15 -10.58
C GLY A 148 -16.26 8.09 -12.10
N ASP A 149 -15.18 8.35 -12.84
CA ASP A 149 -15.13 8.12 -14.28
C ASP A 149 -15.50 6.66 -14.62
N PRO A 150 -16.47 6.41 -15.54
CA PRO A 150 -16.98 5.06 -15.79
C PRO A 150 -15.92 4.04 -16.24
N ASP A 151 -14.98 4.46 -17.09
CA ASP A 151 -13.94 3.58 -17.65
C ASP A 151 -12.90 3.24 -16.57
N LEU A 152 -12.56 4.21 -15.72
CA LEU A 152 -11.74 3.97 -14.52
C LEU A 152 -12.43 3.07 -13.52
N GLU A 153 -13.75 3.21 -13.31
CA GLU A 153 -14.51 2.34 -12.40
C GLU A 153 -14.57 0.89 -12.89
N GLU A 154 -14.69 0.67 -14.20
CA GLU A 154 -14.60 -0.67 -14.79
C GLU A 154 -13.20 -1.29 -14.61
N SER A 155 -12.15 -0.52 -14.90
CA SER A 155 -10.76 -0.96 -14.70
C SER A 155 -10.48 -1.26 -13.23
N LYS A 156 -10.92 -0.37 -12.32
CA LYS A 156 -10.82 -0.54 -10.88
C LYS A 156 -11.51 -1.81 -10.40
N ARG A 157 -12.69 -2.16 -10.91
CA ARG A 157 -13.38 -3.42 -10.59
C ARG A 157 -12.54 -4.63 -10.98
N THR A 158 -11.92 -4.59 -12.16
CA THR A 158 -11.03 -5.66 -12.65
C THR A 158 -9.79 -5.82 -11.75
N TYR A 159 -9.11 -4.73 -11.42
CA TYR A 159 -7.95 -4.76 -10.52
C TYR A 159 -8.31 -5.20 -9.11
N ARG A 160 -9.44 -4.73 -8.59
CA ARG A 160 -9.98 -5.14 -7.29
C ARG A 160 -10.23 -6.65 -7.25
N ALA A 161 -10.89 -7.21 -8.26
CA ALA A 161 -11.15 -8.65 -8.33
C ALA A 161 -9.85 -9.46 -8.32
N ARG A 162 -8.84 -9.04 -9.10
CA ARG A 162 -7.51 -9.70 -9.14
C ARG A 162 -6.79 -9.66 -7.80
N ALA A 163 -6.77 -8.50 -7.13
CA ALA A 163 -6.13 -8.37 -5.82
C ALA A 163 -6.86 -9.20 -4.75
N LEU A 164 -8.20 -9.25 -4.77
CA LEU A 164 -9.00 -10.05 -3.84
C LEU A 164 -8.78 -11.55 -4.02
N ASP A 165 -8.65 -12.04 -5.25
CA ASP A 165 -8.32 -13.44 -5.54
C ASP A 165 -6.96 -13.84 -4.96
N ALA A 166 -6.03 -12.88 -4.87
CA ALA A 166 -4.74 -13.04 -4.20
C ALA A 166 -4.76 -12.80 -2.67
N GLY A 167 -5.94 -12.61 -2.07
CA GLY A 167 -6.07 -12.35 -0.63
C GLY A 167 -5.63 -10.94 -0.20
N ILE A 168 -5.63 -9.97 -1.10
CA ILE A 168 -5.32 -8.56 -0.78
C ILE A 168 -6.64 -7.79 -0.64
N PRO A 169 -6.97 -7.25 0.55
CA PRO A 169 -8.15 -6.41 0.69
C PRO A 169 -7.92 -5.07 -0.03
N VAL A 170 -8.94 -4.64 -0.77
CA VAL A 170 -8.91 -3.41 -1.56
C VAL A 170 -9.93 -2.41 -1.02
N TYR A 171 -9.53 -1.15 -0.90
CA TYR A 171 -10.37 -0.06 -0.42
C TYR A 171 -10.40 1.11 -1.41
N ASP A 172 -11.35 2.03 -1.21
CA ASP A 172 -11.48 3.21 -2.07
C ASP A 172 -10.69 4.41 -1.53
N GLU A 173 -10.56 4.53 -0.20
CA GLU A 173 -9.84 5.62 0.46
C GLU A 173 -8.87 5.13 1.53
N LEU A 174 -7.80 5.90 1.76
CA LEU A 174 -6.80 5.61 2.80
C LEU A 174 -7.42 5.53 4.21
N ALA A 175 -8.48 6.31 4.45
CA ALA A 175 -9.23 6.26 5.71
C ALA A 175 -9.89 4.88 5.94
N ASN A 176 -10.39 4.22 4.89
CA ASN A 176 -10.97 2.88 5.01
C ASN A 176 -9.90 1.85 5.42
N ALA A 177 -8.72 1.92 4.78
CA ALA A 177 -7.59 1.06 5.11
C ALA A 177 -7.13 1.26 6.56
N ALA A 178 -7.00 2.51 7.03
CA ALA A 178 -6.67 2.80 8.42
C ALA A 178 -7.71 2.22 9.42
N MET A 179 -9.00 2.36 9.13
CA MET A 179 -10.05 1.78 9.98
C MET A 179 -9.99 0.24 10.00
N ALA A 180 -9.70 -0.38 8.87
CA ALA A 180 -9.51 -1.82 8.77
C ALA A 180 -8.28 -2.30 9.56
N LEU A 181 -7.14 -1.64 9.44
CA LEU A 181 -5.94 -1.97 10.22
C LEU A 181 -6.14 -1.76 11.72
N THR A 182 -6.96 -0.77 12.11
CA THR A 182 -7.32 -0.55 13.52
C THR A 182 -8.12 -1.72 14.07
N ALA A 183 -9.07 -2.25 13.29
CA ALA A 183 -9.83 -3.44 13.67
C ALA A 183 -8.93 -4.68 13.79
N ILE A 184 -8.02 -4.87 12.83
CA ILE A 184 -7.00 -5.93 12.87
C ILE A 184 -6.18 -5.82 14.15
N ARG A 185 -5.54 -4.66 14.40
CA ARG A 185 -4.75 -4.42 15.61
C ARG A 185 -5.55 -4.71 16.87
N HIS A 186 -6.79 -4.25 16.95
CA HIS A 186 -7.63 -4.47 18.13
C HIS A 186 -7.80 -5.96 18.44
N VAL A 187 -8.01 -6.80 17.42
CA VAL A 187 -8.08 -8.26 17.60
C VAL A 187 -6.70 -8.81 17.97
N GLU A 188 -5.64 -8.39 17.30
CA GLU A 188 -4.26 -8.80 17.59
C GLU A 188 -3.86 -8.55 19.06
N GLU A 189 -4.25 -7.41 19.63
CA GLU A 189 -4.00 -7.06 21.04
C GLU A 189 -4.75 -7.95 22.05
N HIS A 190 -5.78 -8.68 21.60
CA HIS A 190 -6.65 -9.49 22.46
C HIS A 190 -6.67 -10.98 22.10
N LEU A 191 -5.94 -11.41 21.06
CA LEU A 191 -5.88 -12.81 20.63
C LEU A 191 -5.34 -13.75 21.72
N ASP A 192 -4.37 -13.31 22.52
CA ASP A 192 -3.82 -14.10 23.63
C ASP A 192 -4.75 -14.18 24.86
N ASN A 193 -5.86 -13.41 24.86
CA ASN A 193 -6.83 -13.33 25.94
C ASN A 193 -8.13 -14.12 25.65
N ILE A 194 -8.17 -14.92 24.57
CA ILE A 194 -9.32 -15.73 24.14
C ILE A 194 -8.91 -17.21 24.16
#